data_AF-A0A958ZU94-F1
#
_entry.id   AF-A0A958ZU94-F1
#
_cell.length_a   1.000
_cell.length_b   1.000
_cell.length_c   1.000
_cell.angle_alpha   90.00
_cell.angle_beta   90.00
_cell.angle_gamma   90.00
#
_symmetry.space_group_name_H-M   'P 1'
#
loop_
_entity.id
_entity.type
_entity.pdbx_description
1 polymer ?
#
loop_
_entity_poly.entity_id
_entity_poly.type
_entity_poly.pdbx_seq_one_letter_code
_entity_poly.pdbx_strand_id
1 'polypeptide(L)' 'MDKDQDPSDQSKPKPYNTYLKYSGLAIQLVVTIGVAGWIGHLLDNYLDLRFPLFIVIFTIAAFAGMMYQVYRSMNQR' A
#
# COMPACT_ATOMS: atom_id res chain seq x y z
N MET A 1 33.83 24.18 36.03
CA MET A 1 33.48 22.75 36.16
C MET A 1 31.98 22.52 36.00
N ASP A 2 31.44 23.03 34.89
CA ASP A 2 30.93 22.24 33.76
C ASP A 2 30.15 20.98 34.13
N LYS A 3 28.84 21.05 33.89
CA LYS A 3 28.04 19.89 33.51
C LYS A 3 26.97 20.35 32.53
N ASP A 4 27.43 20.78 31.36
CA ASP A 4 26.61 20.85 30.16
C ASP A 4 26.03 19.47 29.89
N GLN A 5 24.73 19.31 30.16
CA GLN A 5 23.95 18.21 29.63
C GLN A 5 23.69 18.50 28.17
N ASP A 6 24.54 17.95 27.32
CA ASP A 6 24.30 17.84 25.89
C ASP A 6 23.25 16.73 25.64
N PRO A 7 22.05 17.03 25.11
CA PRO A 7 21.08 16.01 24.73
C PRO A 7 21.34 15.57 23.28
N SER A 8 22.55 15.09 22.99
CA SER A 8 22.84 14.39 21.74
C SER A 8 23.23 12.95 22.03
N ASP A 9 22.24 12.06 22.14
CA ASP A 9 22.48 10.70 21.66
C ASP A 9 21.22 10.02 21.12
N GLN A 10 20.95 10.33 19.86
CA GLN A 10 20.74 9.34 18.81
C GLN A 10 19.73 8.22 19.14
N SER A 11 18.49 8.48 18.72
CA SER A 11 17.54 7.47 18.23
C SER A 11 18.15 6.64 17.10
N LYS A 12 19.13 5.77 17.41
CA LYS A 12 19.57 4.70 16.51
C LYS A 12 18.55 3.57 16.64
N PRO A 13 17.80 3.22 15.58
CA PRO A 13 16.97 2.03 15.62
C PRO A 13 17.89 0.83 15.87
N LYS A 14 17.79 0.22 17.05
CA LYS A 14 18.55 -0.98 17.39
C LYS A 14 18.32 -2.06 16.31
N PRO A 15 19.35 -2.79 15.87
CA PRO A 15 19.27 -3.74 14.75
C PRO A 15 18.33 -4.93 15.00
N TYR A 16 17.90 -5.19 16.25
CA TYR A 16 16.85 -6.18 16.53
C TYR A 16 15.50 -5.80 15.91
N ASN A 17 15.28 -4.50 15.67
CA ASN A 17 14.01 -4.00 15.18
C ASN A 17 13.78 -4.35 13.71
N THR A 18 14.83 -4.75 12.99
CA THR A 18 14.76 -5.09 11.57
C THR A 18 13.91 -6.33 11.33
N TYR A 19 14.16 -7.43 12.07
CA TYR A 19 13.35 -8.66 11.96
C TYR A 19 11.90 -8.45 12.37
N LEU A 20 11.69 -7.71 13.47
CA LEU A 20 10.35 -7.40 13.96
C LEU A 20 9.58 -6.51 12.97
N LYS A 21 10.28 -5.57 12.32
CA LYS A 21 9.72 -4.67 11.30
C LYS A 21 9.38 -5.42 10.00
N TYR A 22 10.19 -6.40 9.60
CA TYR A 22 9.85 -7.28 8.46
C TYR A 22 8.67 -8.20 8.75
N SER A 23 8.57 -8.73 9.97
CA SER A 23 7.40 -9.51 10.40
C SER A 23 6.13 -8.65 10.39
N GLY A 24 6.19 -7.41 10.89
CA GLY A 24 5.08 -6.46 10.83
C GLY A 24 4.66 -6.13 9.39
N LEU A 25 5.62 -5.92 8.49
CA LEU A 25 5.35 -5.72 7.05
C LEU A 25 4.71 -6.96 6.40
N ALA A 26 5.17 -8.16 6.72
CA ALA A 26 4.60 -9.39 6.18
C ALA A 26 3.15 -9.59 6.65
N ILE A 27 2.88 -9.37 7.94
CA ILE A 27 1.52 -9.41 8.49
C ILE A 27 0.65 -8.34 7.83
N GLN A 28 1.17 -7.13 7.66
CA GLN A 28 0.46 -6.05 6.98
C GLN A 28 0.09 -6.43 5.53
N LEU A 29 0.99 -7.07 4.79
CA LEU A 29 0.71 -7.57 3.44
C LEU A 29 -0.36 -8.67 3.44
N VAL A 30 -0.25 -9.65 4.33
CA VAL A 30 -1.24 -10.74 4.45
C VAL A 30 -2.62 -10.18 4.80
N VAL A 31 -2.70 -9.27 5.77
CA VAL A 31 -3.96 -8.60 6.16
C VAL A 31 -4.50 -7.78 5.00
N THR A 32 -3.66 -7.02 4.30
CA THR A 32 -4.08 -6.18 3.17
C THR A 32 -4.64 -7.03 2.03
N ILE A 33 -3.96 -8.12 1.66
CA ILE A 33 -4.40 -9.05 0.61
C ILE A 33 -5.68 -9.77 1.05
N GLY A 34 -5.76 -10.22 2.30
CA GLY A 34 -6.94 -10.86 2.86
C GLY A 34 -8.16 -9.93 2.84
N VAL A 35 -7.99 -8.68 3.27
CA VAL A 35 -9.06 -7.66 3.26
C VAL A 35 -9.46 -7.28 1.83
N ALA A 36 -8.49 -7.06 0.94
CA ALA A 36 -8.78 -6.74 -0.47
C ALA A 36 -9.49 -7.89 -1.18
N GLY A 37 -9.05 -9.14 -0.96
CA GLY A 37 -9.69 -10.34 -1.49
C GLY A 37 -11.09 -10.55 -0.91
N TRP A 38 -11.28 -10.31 0.39
CA TRP A 38 -12.60 -10.39 1.03
C TRP A 38 -13.55 -9.33 0.51
N ILE A 39 -13.10 -8.07 0.38
CA ILE A 39 -13.90 -6.99 -0.20
C ILE A 39 -14.24 -7.30 -1.65
N GLY A 40 -13.27 -7.77 -2.44
CA GLY A 40 -13.51 -8.19 -3.83
C GLY A 40 -14.53 -9.32 -3.93
N HIS A 41 -14.41 -10.35 -3.09
CA HIS A 41 -15.35 -11.47 -3.04
C HIS A 41 -16.74 -11.04 -2.56
N LEU A 42 -16.82 -10.22 -1.50
CA LEU A 42 -18.09 -9.71 -0.99
C LEU A 42 -18.79 -8.83 -2.02
N LEU A 43 -18.03 -8.07 -2.80
CA LEU A 43 -18.54 -7.19 -3.84
C LEU A 43 -18.99 -7.98 -5.07
N ASP A 44 -18.24 -9.00 -5.51
CA ASP A 44 -18.71 -9.93 -6.55
C ASP A 44 -19.99 -10.67 -6.11
N ASN A 45 -20.06 -11.08 -4.84
CA ASN A 45 -21.19 -11.84 -4.29
C ASN A 45 -22.42 -10.95 -3.99
N TYR A 46 -22.23 -9.69 -3.57
CA TYR A 46 -23.32 -8.73 -3.34
C TYR A 46 -24.01 -8.32 -4.64
N LEU A 47 -23.29 -8.37 -5.76
CA LEU A 47 -23.87 -8.11 -7.08
C LEU A 47 -24.41 -9.37 -7.78
N ASP A 48 -24.18 -10.57 -7.24
CA ASP A 48 -24.63 -11.87 -7.79
C ASP A 48 -24.21 -12.07 -9.26
N LEU A 49 -23.06 -11.51 -9.64
CA LEU A 49 -22.61 -11.51 -11.02
C LEU A 49 -21.78 -12.76 -11.27
N ARG A 50 -22.30 -13.67 -12.11
CA ARG A 50 -21.53 -14.79 -12.72
C ARG A 50 -20.30 -14.34 -13.52
N PHE A 51 -20.09 -13.03 -13.67
CA PHE A 51 -19.07 -12.43 -14.52
C PHE A 51 -18.25 -11.43 -13.68
N PRO A 52 -16.90 -11.48 -13.71
CA PRO A 52 -16.01 -10.72 -12.82
C PRO A 52 -15.93 -9.24 -13.21
N LEU A 53 -17.03 -8.52 -13.02
CA LEU A 53 -17.24 -7.14 -13.45
C LEU A 53 -16.33 -6.16 -12.71
N PHE A 54 -15.98 -6.43 -11.45
CA PHE A 54 -15.05 -5.59 -10.71
C PHE A 54 -13.64 -5.63 -11.28
N ILE A 55 -13.17 -6.80 -11.68
CA ILE A 55 -11.88 -6.94 -12.37
C ILE A 55 -11.92 -6.16 -13.69
N VAL A 56 -13.01 -6.26 -14.46
CA VAL A 56 -13.16 -5.53 -15.72
C VAL A 56 -13.14 -4.02 -15.50
N ILE A 57 -13.94 -3.50 -14.56
CA ILE A 57 -14.00 -2.06 -14.25
C ILE A 57 -12.67 -1.55 -13.72
N PHE A 58 -12.02 -2.30 -12.82
CA PHE A 58 -10.73 -1.90 -12.26
C PHE A 58 -9.63 -1.91 -13.33
N THR A 59 -9.65 -2.88 -14.25
CA THR A 59 -8.73 -2.94 -15.38
C THR A 59 -8.94 -1.76 -16.33
N ILE A 60 -10.20 -1.44 -16.65
CA ILE A 60 -10.55 -0.27 -17.48
C ILE A 60 -10.13 1.03 -16.78
N ALA A 61 -10.38 1.15 -15.47
CA ALA A 61 -10.00 2.32 -14.69
C ALA A 61 -8.49 2.50 -14.60
N ALA A 62 -7.74 1.42 -14.38
CA ALA A 62 -6.28 1.43 -14.38
C ALA A 62 -5.72 1.84 -15.74
N PHE A 63 -6.29 1.30 -16.82
CA PHE A 63 -5.92 1.65 -18.18
C PHE A 63 -6.20 3.13 -18.49
N ALA A 64 -7.38 3.63 -18.13
CA ALA A 64 -7.76 5.04 -18.29
C ALA A 64 -6.85 5.97 -17.46
N GLY A 65 -6.54 5.58 -16.22
CA GLY A 65 -5.63 6.33 -15.34
C GLY A 65 -4.21 6.40 -15.90
N MET A 66 -3.69 5.30 -16.45
CA MET A 66 -2.39 5.28 -17.10
C MET A 66 -2.37 6.19 -18.34
N MET A 67 -3.41 6.15 -19.18
CA MET A 67 -3.51 7.07 -20.32
C MET A 67 -3.57 8.53 -19.89
N TYR A 68 -4.32 8.83 -18.83
CA TYR A 68 -4.37 10.17 -18.27
C TYR A 68 -2.99 10.63 -17.78
N GLN A 69 -2.26 9.76 -17.09
CA GLN A 69 -0.92 10.07 -16.59
C GLN A 69 0.08 10.31 -17.74
N VAL A 70 0.02 9.52 -18.79
CA VAL A 70 0.83 9.67 -20.00
C VAL A 70 0.50 10.97 -20.73
N TYR A 71 -0.79 11.27 -20.91
CA TYR A 71 -1.21 12.53 -21.53
C TYR A 71 -0.74 13.74 -20.72
N ARG A 72 -0.89 13.67 -19.39
CA ARG A 72 -0.44 14.71 -18.47
C ARG A 72 1.08 14.89 -18.52
N SER A 73 1.85 13.80 -18.60
CA SER A 73 3.32 13.87 -18.65
C SER A 73 3.84 14.43 -19.96
N MET A 74 3.16 14.20 -21.08
CA MET A 74 3.52 14.79 -22.38
C MET A 74 3.17 16.29 -22.46
N ASN A 75 2.05 16.71 -21.88
CA ASN A 75 1.64 18.12 -21.84
C ASN A 75 2.41 18.96 -20.80
N GLN A 76 3.34 18.37 -20.05
CA GLN A 76 4.21 19.09 -19.10
C GLN A 76 5.59 19.45 -19.68
N ARG A 77 5.74 19.44 -21.00
CA ARG A 77 6.93 19.97 -21.70
C ARG A 77 6.69 21.39 -22.17
#